data_AF-A0A931IMD3-F1
#
_entry.id   AF-A0A931IMD3-F1
#
_cell.length_a   1.000
_cell.length_b   1.000
_cell.length_c   1.000
_cell.angle_alpha   90.00
_cell.angle_beta   90.00
_cell.angle_gamma   90.00
#
_symmetry.space_group_name_H-M   'P 1'
#
loop_
_entity.id
_entity.type
_entity.pdbx_description
1 polymer ?
#
loop_
_entity_poly.entity_id
_entity_poly.type
_entity_poly.pdbx_seq_one_letter_code
_entity_poly.pdbx_strand_id
1 'polypeptide(L)'
;MEKSEEGLMVEEFEFYRKVRAYYCNVSFRLTFTYCFSHRHVKKATAQGSFSCGVNAHSQTVEYIMQLKSDIIERPHTESGSFLFSSIYDAIPQQRIEFVNYPILKLRYRVPISYDWQQFVVQGAESAINVSTMQGLFKKWRLNGKDNQPVDAKFKVTNVEFDW
;
A
#
# COMPACT_ATOMS: atom_id res chain seq x y z
N MET A 1 23.93 9.73 -34.34
CA MET A 1 24.21 10.93 -33.52
C MET A 1 24.45 10.46 -32.10
N GLU A 2 25.71 10.36 -31.70
CA GLU A 2 26.07 10.10 -30.30
C GLU A 2 25.80 11.38 -29.49
N LYS A 3 24.95 11.28 -28.46
CA LYS A 3 24.83 12.35 -27.46
C LYS A 3 26.10 12.33 -26.60
N SER A 4 26.68 13.49 -26.35
CA SER A 4 27.82 13.62 -25.44
C SER A 4 27.43 13.19 -24.03
N GLU A 5 28.41 12.70 -23.24
CA GLU A 5 28.19 12.31 -21.84
C GLU A 5 27.59 13.45 -21.00
N GLU A 6 27.98 14.71 -21.28
CA GLU A 6 27.37 15.89 -20.67
C GLU A 6 25.88 16.01 -20.97
N GLY A 7 25.46 15.72 -22.21
CA GLY A 7 24.05 15.72 -22.59
C GLY A 7 23.25 14.62 -21.89
N LEU A 8 23.87 13.45 -21.67
CA LEU A 8 23.25 12.34 -20.93
C LEU A 8 23.09 12.66 -19.44
N MET A 9 24.06 13.33 -18.82
CA MET A 9 23.97 13.74 -17.42
C MET A 9 22.91 14.83 -17.19
N VAL A 10 22.73 15.75 -18.12
CA VAL A 10 21.66 16.77 -18.05
C VAL A 10 20.27 16.11 -18.15
N GLU A 11 20.10 15.13 -19.04
CA GLU A 11 18.85 14.38 -19.18
C GLU A 11 18.47 13.61 -17.90
N GLU A 12 19.46 12.94 -17.29
CA GLU A 12 19.25 12.18 -16.06
C GLU A 12 18.95 13.10 -14.86
N PHE A 13 19.60 14.26 -14.79
CA PHE A 13 19.30 15.28 -13.78
C PHE A 13 17.88 15.85 -13.92
N GLU A 14 17.46 16.15 -15.15
CA GLU A 14 16.10 16.62 -15.44
C GLU A 14 15.05 15.57 -15.08
N PHE A 15 15.31 14.30 -15.38
CA PHE A 15 14.45 13.19 -14.96
C PHE A 15 14.34 13.10 -13.44
N TYR A 16 15.47 13.11 -12.72
CA TYR A 16 15.48 13.14 -11.26
C TYR A 16 14.63 14.29 -10.71
N ARG A 17 14.84 15.51 -11.22
CA ARG A 17 14.13 16.71 -10.77
C ARG A 17 12.63 16.59 -10.97
N LYS A 18 12.19 16.10 -12.14
CA LYS A 18 10.78 15.94 -12.47
C LYS A 18 10.12 14.84 -11.64
N VAL A 19 10.74 13.67 -11.51
CA VAL A 19 10.18 12.59 -10.68
C VAL A 19 10.00 13.06 -9.25
N ARG A 20 10.98 13.76 -8.68
CA ARG A 20 10.88 14.31 -7.33
C ARG A 20 9.83 15.41 -7.21
N ALA A 21 9.58 16.21 -8.25
CA ALA A 21 8.58 17.27 -8.21
C ALA A 21 7.14 16.72 -8.28
N TYR A 22 6.89 15.75 -9.16
CA TYR A 22 5.54 15.26 -9.45
C TYR A 22 5.13 14.04 -8.63
N TYR A 23 6.09 13.22 -8.19
CA TYR A 23 5.82 11.93 -7.56
C TYR A 23 6.43 11.81 -6.15
N CYS A 24 6.63 12.93 -5.45
CA CYS A 24 7.11 12.88 -4.06
C CYS A 24 6.07 12.36 -3.07
N ASN A 25 4.78 12.51 -3.37
CA ASN A 25 3.70 12.11 -2.48
C ASN A 25 2.38 11.99 -3.25
N VAL A 26 2.19 10.87 -3.95
CA VAL A 26 0.92 10.58 -4.63
C VAL A 26 0.02 9.81 -3.67
N SER A 27 -1.18 10.33 -3.45
CA SER A 27 -2.15 9.72 -2.55
C SER A 27 -2.90 8.60 -3.25
N PHE A 28 -3.29 7.59 -2.48
CA PHE A 28 -4.22 6.56 -2.95
C PHE A 28 -5.13 6.10 -1.81
N ARG A 29 -6.30 5.60 -2.17
CA ARG A 29 -7.28 5.04 -1.26
C ARG A 29 -7.44 3.56 -1.52
N LEU A 30 -7.43 2.78 -0.45
CA LEU A 30 -7.68 1.35 -0.49
C LEU A 30 -8.98 1.05 0.24
N THR A 31 -9.82 0.23 -0.38
CA THR A 31 -11.04 -0.29 0.25
C THR A 31 -10.91 -1.78 0.46
N PHE A 32 -11.18 -2.24 1.68
CA PHE A 32 -11.11 -3.66 2.04
C PHE A 32 -12.27 -4.06 2.94
N THR A 33 -12.47 -5.37 3.03
CA THR A 33 -13.39 -5.95 4.00
C THR A 33 -12.65 -6.81 4.99
N TYR A 34 -13.15 -6.88 6.22
CA TYR A 34 -12.62 -7.76 7.25
C TYR A 34 -13.75 -8.56 7.91
N CYS A 35 -13.44 -9.79 8.29
CA CYS A 35 -14.36 -10.73 8.93
C CYS A 35 -13.63 -11.49 10.03
N PHE A 36 -14.27 -11.62 11.19
CA PHE A 36 -13.78 -12.42 12.31
C PHE A 36 -14.60 -13.70 12.40
N SER A 37 -13.94 -14.86 12.42
CA SER A 37 -14.56 -16.17 12.72
C SER A 37 -15.90 -16.41 11.98
N HIS A 38 -15.97 -16.08 10.69
CA HIS A 38 -17.12 -16.29 9.80
C HIS A 38 -18.38 -15.44 10.09
N ARG A 39 -18.29 -14.36 10.87
CA ARG A 39 -19.42 -13.42 11.10
C ARG A 39 -19.24 -12.09 10.36
N HIS A 40 -20.37 -11.40 10.12
CA HIS A 40 -20.55 -10.08 9.48
C HIS A 40 -19.29 -9.47 8.83
N VAL A 41 -19.28 -9.47 7.50
CA VAL A 41 -18.27 -8.78 6.70
C VAL A 41 -18.42 -7.28 6.93
N LYS A 42 -17.40 -6.64 7.50
CA LYS A 42 -17.34 -5.18 7.65
C LYS A 42 -16.47 -4.58 6.56
N LYS A 43 -16.84 -3.40 6.09
CA LYS A 43 -16.05 -2.61 5.13
C LYS A 43 -15.22 -1.58 5.89
N ALA A 44 -13.97 -1.42 5.50
CA ALA A 44 -13.06 -0.40 6.02
C ALA A 44 -12.26 0.19 4.87
N THR A 45 -11.67 1.36 5.11
CA THR A 45 -10.77 2.01 4.17
C THR A 45 -9.38 2.15 4.77
N ALA A 46 -8.41 2.36 3.89
CA ALA A 46 -7.07 2.77 4.26
C ALA A 46 -6.64 3.91 3.34
N GLN A 47 -6.03 4.92 3.95
CA GLN A 47 -5.39 6.00 3.23
C GLN A 47 -3.92 5.67 3.09
N GLY A 48 -3.41 5.76 1.87
CA GLY A 48 -2.01 5.56 1.58
C GLY A 48 -1.45 6.68 0.75
N SER A 49 -0.13 6.73 0.73
CA SER A 49 0.60 7.52 -0.23
C SER A 49 1.83 6.78 -0.67
N PHE A 50 2.37 7.13 -1.83
CA PHE A 50 3.68 6.66 -2.23
C PHE A 50 4.56 7.80 -2.72
N SER A 51 5.86 7.60 -2.58
CA SER A 51 6.89 8.51 -3.04
C SER A 51 7.86 7.77 -3.96
N CYS A 52 8.26 8.42 -5.05
CA CYS A 52 9.30 7.95 -5.94
C CYS A 52 10.62 8.67 -5.67
N GLY A 53 11.69 7.89 -5.46
CA GLY A 53 13.06 8.36 -5.44
C GLY A 53 13.82 7.86 -6.67
N VAL A 54 14.66 8.71 -7.27
CA VAL A 54 15.56 8.30 -8.35
C VAL A 54 16.98 8.22 -7.79
N ASN A 55 17.62 7.07 -7.98
CA ASN A 55 19.01 6.83 -7.63
C ASN A 55 19.83 6.76 -8.92
N ALA A 56 20.54 7.85 -9.22
CA ALA A 56 21.36 7.98 -10.44
C ALA A 56 22.51 6.97 -10.50
N HIS A 57 23.17 6.71 -9.36
CA HIS A 57 24.31 5.79 -9.32
C HIS A 57 23.93 4.36 -9.72
N SER A 58 22.75 3.90 -9.31
CA SER A 58 22.25 2.56 -9.64
C SER A 58 21.26 2.55 -10.80
N GLN A 59 20.97 3.71 -11.40
CA GLN A 59 19.96 3.93 -12.43
C GLN A 59 18.62 3.29 -12.09
N THR A 60 18.12 3.56 -10.88
CA THR A 60 16.86 2.99 -10.41
C THR A 60 15.86 4.03 -9.90
N VAL A 61 14.58 3.72 -10.09
CA VAL A 61 13.44 4.38 -9.44
C VAL A 61 12.97 3.48 -8.30
N GLU A 62 12.97 4.02 -7.09
CA GLU A 62 12.55 3.36 -5.87
C GLU A 62 11.20 3.91 -5.42
N TYR A 63 10.28 3.02 -5.10
CA TYR A 63 8.93 3.35 -4.68
C TYR A 63 8.77 2.99 -3.21
N ILE A 64 8.41 3.98 -2.41
CA ILE A 64 8.18 3.83 -0.97
C ILE A 64 6.73 4.15 -0.68
N MET A 65 6.05 3.28 0.05
CA MET A 65 4.64 3.40 0.40
C MET A 65 4.46 3.71 1.88
N GLN A 66 3.47 4.54 2.17
CA GLN A 66 2.88 4.72 3.48
C GLN A 66 1.41 4.32 3.40
N LEU A 67 0.88 3.66 4.43
CA LEU A 67 -0.52 3.25 4.48
C LEU A 67 -1.00 3.21 5.93
N LYS A 68 -2.19 3.73 6.17
CA LYS A 68 -2.88 3.67 7.46
C LYS A 68 -4.34 3.32 7.26
N SER A 69 -4.81 2.24 7.88
CA SER A 69 -6.22 1.87 7.85
C SER A 69 -7.07 2.66 8.86
N ASP A 70 -8.38 2.62 8.62
CA ASP A 70 -9.38 2.85 9.64
C ASP A 70 -9.20 1.87 10.81
N ILE A 71 -9.82 2.20 11.94
CA ILE A 71 -9.81 1.35 13.12
C ILE A 71 -10.58 0.07 12.84
N ILE A 72 -9.94 -1.06 13.12
CA ILE A 72 -10.50 -2.39 13.06
C ILE A 72 -10.75 -2.85 14.51
N GLU A 73 -12.00 -3.16 14.82
CA GLU A 73 -12.40 -3.66 16.14
C GLU A 73 -13.62 -4.59 16.08
N ARG A 74 -13.80 -5.34 17.16
CA ARG A 74 -15.03 -6.06 17.48
C ARG A 74 -15.41 -5.76 18.93
N PRO A 75 -16.49 -5.01 19.21
CA PRO A 75 -16.95 -4.82 20.58
C PRO A 75 -17.40 -6.15 21.19
N HIS A 76 -17.38 -6.23 22.52
CA HIS A 76 -17.95 -7.39 23.22
C HIS A 76 -19.41 -7.56 22.81
N THR A 77 -19.79 -8.78 22.45
CA THR A 77 -21.16 -9.08 22.05
C THR A 77 -21.61 -10.34 22.77
N GLU A 78 -22.72 -10.21 23.50
CA GLU A 78 -23.46 -11.31 24.09
C GLU A 78 -24.84 -11.32 23.43
N SER A 79 -25.16 -12.41 22.74
CA SER A 79 -26.49 -12.62 22.16
C SER A 79 -26.99 -13.98 22.61
N GLY A 80 -28.09 -13.99 23.35
CA GLY A 80 -28.72 -15.18 23.89
C GLY A 80 -30.15 -15.36 23.37
N SER A 81 -30.45 -16.57 22.91
CA SER A 81 -31.81 -17.10 22.82
C SER A 81 -31.95 -18.25 23.82
N PHE A 82 -33.17 -18.69 24.13
CA PHE A 82 -33.44 -19.71 25.15
C PHE A 82 -32.67 -21.04 24.97
N LEU A 83 -32.19 -21.33 23.74
CA LEU A 83 -31.46 -22.57 23.40
C LEU A 83 -30.00 -22.35 22.99
N PHE A 84 -29.57 -21.11 22.74
CA PHE A 84 -28.21 -20.81 22.28
C PHE A 84 -27.73 -19.47 22.81
N SER A 85 -26.60 -19.47 23.52
CA SER A 85 -25.83 -18.27 23.83
C SER A 85 -24.58 -18.22 22.95
N SER A 86 -24.28 -17.04 22.39
CA SER A 86 -22.98 -16.78 21.79
C SER A 86 -22.32 -15.62 22.54
N ILE A 87 -21.22 -15.92 23.23
CA ILE A 87 -20.38 -14.93 23.91
C ILE A 87 -19.12 -14.76 23.07
N TYR A 88 -18.82 -13.52 22.69
CA TYR A 88 -17.58 -13.19 21.99
C TYR A 88 -16.77 -12.16 22.75
N ASP A 89 -15.50 -12.48 22.95
CA ASP A 89 -14.55 -11.55 23.50
C ASP A 89 -14.34 -10.36 22.56
N ALA A 90 -14.13 -9.20 23.18
CA ALA A 90 -13.80 -7.99 22.45
C ALA A 90 -12.43 -8.14 21.75
N ILE A 91 -12.34 -7.66 20.52
CA ILE A 91 -11.08 -7.43 19.82
C ILE A 91 -10.77 -5.93 19.95
N PRO A 92 -9.64 -5.55 20.58
CA PRO A 92 -9.28 -4.16 20.78
C PRO A 92 -9.03 -3.43 19.47
N GLN A 93 -9.19 -2.12 19.51
CA GLN A 93 -8.94 -1.21 18.39
C GLN A 93 -7.52 -1.34 17.87
N GLN A 94 -7.40 -1.69 16.59
CA GLN A 94 -6.12 -1.84 15.89
C GLN A 94 -6.19 -1.21 14.50
N ARG A 95 -5.03 -0.86 13.94
CA ARG A 95 -4.90 -0.35 12.58
C ARG A 95 -3.83 -1.14 11.84
N ILE A 96 -4.02 -1.30 10.54
CA ILE A 96 -2.98 -1.79 9.63
C ILE A 96 -2.15 -0.59 9.23
N GLU A 97 -0.86 -0.63 9.54
CA GLU A 97 0.07 0.48 9.26
C GLU A 97 1.32 -0.02 8.56
N PHE A 98 1.67 0.65 7.46
CA PHE A 98 2.92 0.49 6.75
C PHE A 98 3.62 1.85 6.73
N VAL A 99 4.81 1.93 7.31
CA VAL A 99 5.60 3.16 7.39
C VAL A 99 6.86 2.98 6.56
N ASN A 100 7.05 3.84 5.56
CA ASN A 100 8.20 3.84 4.66
C ASN A 100 8.48 2.45 4.05
N TYR A 101 7.43 1.75 3.62
CA TYR A 101 7.53 0.38 3.13
C TYR A 101 8.04 0.37 1.68
N PRO A 102 9.20 -0.25 1.39
CA PRO A 102 9.70 -0.36 0.02
C PRO A 102 8.80 -1.32 -0.78
N ILE A 103 8.13 -0.81 -1.81
CA ILE A 103 7.18 -1.61 -2.60
C ILE A 103 7.76 -2.11 -3.92
N LEU A 104 8.59 -1.31 -4.59
CA LEU A 104 9.14 -1.65 -5.89
C LEU A 104 10.43 -0.90 -6.17
N LYS A 105 11.30 -1.51 -6.98
CA LYS A 105 12.51 -0.89 -7.52
C LYS A 105 12.61 -1.24 -9.00
N LEU A 106 12.66 -0.24 -9.87
CA LEU A 106 12.75 -0.41 -11.32
C LEU A 106 14.03 0.21 -11.85
N ARG A 107 14.68 -0.47 -12.80
CA ARG A 107 15.82 0.12 -13.53
C ARG A 107 15.29 0.98 -14.68
N TYR A 108 15.84 2.19 -14.82
CA TYR A 108 15.61 3.02 -15.99
C TYR A 108 16.85 2.98 -16.90
N ARG A 109 16.69 3.36 -18.17
CA ARG A 109 17.79 3.36 -19.15
C ARG A 109 18.09 4.79 -19.60
N VAL A 110 19.37 5.05 -19.84
CA VAL A 110 19.89 6.30 -20.39
C VAL A 110 20.36 6.04 -21.84
N PRO A 111 20.04 6.89 -22.82
CA PRO A 111 19.21 8.11 -22.73
C PRO A 111 17.72 7.82 -22.52
N ILE A 112 17.05 8.70 -21.79
CA ILE A 112 15.61 8.60 -21.47
C ILE A 112 14.82 9.09 -22.69
N SER A 113 14.67 8.20 -23.66
CA SER A 113 14.01 8.46 -24.95
C SER A 113 12.53 8.04 -24.97
N TYR A 114 12.06 7.46 -23.87
CA TYR A 114 10.69 6.96 -23.71
C TYR A 114 9.87 7.87 -22.81
N ASP A 115 8.56 7.61 -22.74
CA ASP A 115 7.67 8.31 -21.80
C ASP A 115 8.00 7.90 -20.35
N TRP A 116 8.82 8.73 -19.71
CA TRP A 116 9.26 8.54 -18.35
C TRP A 116 8.12 8.69 -17.34
N GLN A 117 7.08 9.47 -17.67
CA GLN A 117 5.93 9.68 -16.79
C GLN A 117 5.08 8.41 -16.77
N GLN A 118 4.77 7.88 -17.95
CA GLN A 118 4.07 6.61 -18.09
C GLN A 118 4.84 5.46 -17.41
N PHE A 119 6.17 5.44 -17.52
CA PHE A 119 7.02 4.47 -16.83
C PHE A 119 6.85 4.51 -15.30
N VAL A 120 6.77 5.71 -14.71
CA VAL A 120 6.57 5.86 -13.26
C VAL A 120 5.18 5.43 -12.82
N VAL A 121 4.15 5.85 -13.56
CA VAL A 121 2.74 5.51 -13.29
C VAL A 121 2.53 4.00 -13.37
N GLN A 122 2.99 3.36 -14.44
CA GLN A 122 2.88 1.90 -14.59
C GLN A 122 3.64 1.15 -13.50
N GLY A 123 4.81 1.66 -13.09
CA GLY A 123 5.55 1.12 -11.95
C GLY A 123 4.71 1.15 -10.68
N ALA A 124 4.10 2.29 -10.36
CA ALA A 124 3.25 2.45 -9.18
C ALA A 124 2.00 1.55 -9.23
N GLU A 125 1.30 1.48 -10.36
CA GLU A 125 0.11 0.62 -10.55
C GLU A 125 0.45 -0.87 -10.45
N SER A 126 1.63 -1.27 -10.95
CA SER A 126 2.11 -2.64 -10.82
C SER A 126 2.48 -3.01 -9.36
N ALA A 127 2.93 -2.03 -8.58
CA ALA A 127 3.33 -2.22 -7.19
C ALA A 127 2.15 -2.16 -6.22
N ILE A 128 1.23 -1.21 -6.43
CA ILE A 128 0.09 -0.92 -5.57
C ILE A 128 -1.18 -1.26 -6.35
N ASN A 129 -1.63 -2.52 -6.23
CA ASN A 129 -2.89 -2.99 -6.80
C ASN A 129 -3.56 -3.99 -5.85
N VAL A 130 -4.77 -4.42 -6.19
CA VAL A 130 -5.56 -5.33 -5.36
C VAL A 130 -4.79 -6.59 -5.00
N SER A 131 -4.03 -7.18 -5.93
CA SER A 131 -3.30 -8.43 -5.70
C SER A 131 -2.14 -8.26 -4.73
N THR A 132 -1.28 -7.25 -4.98
CA THR A 132 -0.11 -6.97 -4.13
C THR A 132 -0.54 -6.58 -2.72
N MET A 133 -1.53 -5.69 -2.60
CA MET A 133 -2.07 -5.24 -1.32
C MET A 133 -2.76 -6.39 -0.56
N GLN A 134 -3.47 -7.28 -1.26
CA GLN A 134 -4.03 -8.48 -0.66
C GLN A 134 -2.93 -9.39 -0.08
N GLY A 135 -1.79 -9.51 -0.76
CA GLY A 135 -0.62 -10.24 -0.28
C GLY A 135 -0.03 -9.62 0.99
N LEU A 136 0.02 -8.28 1.07
CA LEU A 136 0.48 -7.57 2.27
C LEU A 136 -0.48 -7.74 3.45
N PHE A 137 -1.78 -7.58 3.22
CA PHE A 137 -2.80 -7.67 4.28
C PHE A 137 -2.89 -9.08 4.88
N LYS A 138 -2.64 -10.13 4.09
CA LYS A 138 -2.56 -11.51 4.59
C LYS A 138 -1.45 -11.75 5.61
N LYS A 139 -0.38 -10.94 5.58
CA LYS A 139 0.73 -11.05 6.53
C LYS A 139 0.44 -10.36 7.86
N TRP A 140 -0.57 -9.48 7.90
CA TRP A 140 -0.95 -8.75 9.09
C TRP A 140 -1.64 -9.66 10.10
N ARG A 141 -1.29 -9.52 11.38
CA ARG A 141 -1.89 -10.27 12.48
C ARG A 141 -2.62 -9.32 13.41
N LEU A 142 -3.85 -9.66 13.78
CA LEU A 142 -4.60 -8.96 14.81
C LEU A 142 -4.49 -9.71 16.13
N ASN A 143 -4.44 -8.95 17.21
CA ASN A 143 -4.34 -9.51 18.55
C ASN A 143 -5.62 -9.23 19.35
N GLY A 144 -6.03 -10.18 20.19
CA GLY A 144 -7.13 -10.02 21.14
C GLY A 144 -6.69 -9.25 22.39
N LYS A 145 -7.61 -9.12 23.35
CA LYS A 145 -7.38 -8.41 24.62
C LYS A 145 -6.15 -8.93 25.39
N ASP A 146 -5.92 -10.25 25.36
CA ASP A 146 -4.79 -10.90 26.04
C ASP A 146 -3.61 -11.20 25.10
N ASN A 147 -3.48 -10.41 24.03
CA ASN A 147 -2.46 -10.55 22.99
C ASN A 147 -2.48 -11.89 22.21
N GLN A 148 -3.55 -12.67 22.34
CA GLN A 148 -3.77 -13.88 21.56
C GLN A 148 -4.04 -13.57 20.08
N PRO A 149 -3.50 -14.35 19.13
CA PRO A 149 -3.73 -14.13 17.72
C PRO A 149 -5.21 -14.35 17.36
N VAL A 150 -5.78 -13.41 16.61
CA VAL A 150 -7.14 -13.47 16.08
C VAL A 150 -7.09 -13.82 14.61
N ASP A 151 -7.80 -14.89 14.23
CA ASP A 151 -8.01 -15.20 12.82
C ASP A 151 -9.00 -14.20 12.20
N ALA A 152 -8.46 -13.32 11.35
CA ALA A 152 -9.21 -12.31 10.63
C ALA A 152 -8.99 -12.49 9.13
N LYS A 153 -10.08 -12.56 8.38
CA LYS A 153 -10.05 -12.65 6.92
C LYS A 153 -10.14 -11.25 6.33
N PHE A 154 -9.04 -10.78 5.77
CA PHE A 154 -8.98 -9.54 5.01
C PHE A 154 -9.16 -9.80 3.52
N LYS A 155 -10.00 -9.00 2.87
CA LYS A 155 -10.15 -8.98 1.41
C LYS A 155 -10.05 -7.56 0.88
N VAL A 156 -9.02 -7.27 0.10
CA VAL A 156 -8.88 -6.01 -0.63
C VAL A 156 -9.86 -6.03 -1.79
N THR A 157 -10.62 -4.95 -1.96
CA THR A 157 -11.68 -4.85 -2.96
C THR A 157 -11.39 -3.81 -4.03
N ASN A 158 -10.78 -2.69 -3.65
CA ASN A 158 -10.46 -1.62 -4.58
C ASN A 158 -9.20 -0.88 -4.13
N VAL A 159 -8.46 -0.34 -5.10
CA VAL A 159 -7.32 0.56 -4.94
C VAL A 159 -7.48 1.67 -5.96
N GLU A 160 -7.48 2.92 -5.52
CA GLU A 160 -7.75 4.10 -6.34
C GLU A 160 -6.68 5.16 -6.08
N PHE A 161 -5.99 5.60 -7.13
CA PHE A 161 -4.97 6.64 -7.06
C PHE A 161 -5.58 8.03 -7.28
N ASP A 162 -5.00 9.03 -6.62
CA ASP A 162 -5.31 10.45 -6.81
C ASP A 162 -4.11 11.10 -7.53
N TRP A 163 -4.14 11.03 -8.86
CA TRP A 163 -3.05 11.48 -9.76
C TRP A 163 -3.04 12.98 -9.99
#